data_AF-A0A1G4GZX2-F1
#
_entry.id   AF-A0A1G4GZX2-F1
#
_cell.length_a   1.000
_cell.length_b   1.000
_cell.length_c   1.000
_cell.angle_alpha   90.00
_cell.angle_beta   90.00
_cell.angle_gamma   90.00
#
_symmetry.space_group_name_H-M   'P 1'
#
loop_
_entity.id
_entity.type
_entity.pdbx_description
1 polymer ?
#
loop_
_entity_poly.entity_id
_entity_poly.type
_entity_poly.pdbx_seq_one_letter_code
_entity_poly.pdbx_strand_id
1 'polypeptide(L)'
;MGKANIKDYGNVCKWFKRLSTKKSMPLLPEKKEERLKRFTNFSLYHIMEKYEFVPNLLLQTEYLYPLLQKSPEALRQSYFNHYKLSSEGNRAK
;
A
#
# COMPACT_ATOMS: atom_id res chain seq x y z
N MET A 1 -21.27 -9.64 -14.45
CA MET A 1 -19.82 -9.84 -14.67
C MET A 1 -19.29 -8.73 -15.57
N GLY A 2 -18.77 -7.64 -14.99
CA GLY A 2 -18.20 -6.54 -15.76
C GLY A 2 -16.78 -6.90 -16.21
N LYS A 3 -16.53 -6.93 -17.53
CA LYS A 3 -15.19 -7.06 -18.08
C LYS A 3 -14.40 -5.81 -17.69
N ALA A 4 -13.38 -5.95 -16.84
CA ALA A 4 -12.50 -4.85 -16.48
C ALA A 4 -11.85 -4.29 -17.76
N ASN A 5 -12.10 -3.01 -18.04
CA ASN A 5 -11.69 -2.38 -19.28
C ASN A 5 -10.21 -1.99 -19.18
N ILE A 6 -9.39 -2.31 -20.19
CA ILE A 6 -7.93 -2.08 -20.20
C ILE A 6 -7.58 -0.61 -19.89
N LYS A 7 -8.47 0.33 -20.23
CA LYS A 7 -8.34 1.77 -19.94
C LYS A 7 -8.37 2.10 -18.43
N ASP A 8 -9.16 1.38 -17.65
CA ASP A 8 -9.23 1.57 -16.18
C ASP A 8 -7.93 1.09 -15.52
N TYR A 9 -7.33 0.03 -16.08
CA TYR A 9 -6.02 -0.48 -15.66
C TYR A 9 -4.90 0.54 -15.90
N GLY A 10 -4.96 1.30 -17.00
CA GLY A 10 -4.03 2.40 -17.26
C GLY A 10 -4.06 3.49 -16.19
N ASN A 11 -5.24 3.77 -15.60
CA ASN A 11 -5.39 4.72 -14.50
C ASN A 11 -4.95 4.13 -13.15
N VAL A 12 -5.19 2.84 -12.90
CA VAL A 12 -4.65 2.12 -11.73
C VAL A 12 -3.11 2.17 -11.75
N CYS A 13 -2.50 1.94 -12.91
CA CYS A 13 -1.05 2.07 -13.09
C CYS A 13 -0.54 3.50 -12.86
N LYS A 14 -1.33 4.55 -13.13
CA LYS A 14 -0.96 5.94 -12.80
C LYS A 14 -0.92 6.18 -11.30
N TRP A 15 -1.92 5.69 -10.55
CA TRP A 15 -1.91 5.80 -9.09
C TRP A 15 -0.81 4.98 -8.46
N PHE A 16 -0.60 3.75 -8.92
CA PHE A 16 0.54 2.93 -8.50
C PHE A 16 1.86 3.64 -8.75
N LYS A 17 2.07 4.18 -9.97
CA LYS A 17 3.29 4.92 -10.31
C LYS A 17 3.46 6.18 -9.45
N ARG A 18 2.39 6.93 -9.19
CA ARG A 18 2.43 8.12 -8.32
C ARG A 18 2.78 7.75 -6.88
N LEU A 19 2.21 6.68 -6.35
CA LEU A 19 2.44 6.19 -5.00
C LEU A 19 3.86 5.60 -4.85
N SER A 20 4.36 4.89 -5.86
CA SER A 20 5.71 4.31 -5.86
C SER A 20 6.81 5.36 -6.01
N THR A 21 6.55 6.46 -6.72
CA THR A 21 7.52 7.57 -6.86
C THR A 21 7.57 8.48 -5.63
N LYS A 22 6.56 8.43 -4.77
CA LYS A 22 6.51 9.26 -3.57
C LYS A 22 7.39 8.61 -2.50
N LYS A 23 8.40 9.34 -2.01
CA LYS A 23 9.19 8.91 -0.86
C LYS A 23 8.24 8.62 0.30
N SER A 24 8.41 7.48 0.96
CA SER A 24 7.61 7.12 2.14
C SER A 24 7.73 8.25 3.15
N MET A 25 6.59 8.87 3.50
CA MET A 25 6.55 9.88 4.54
C MET A 25 6.56 9.14 5.88
N PRO A 26 7.58 9.35 6.74
CA PRO A 26 7.61 8.71 8.03
C PRO A 26 6.42 9.21 8.87
N LEU A 27 5.79 8.31 9.61
CA LEU A 27 4.70 8.62 10.55
C LEU A 27 5.21 9.49 11.72
N LEU A 28 6.47 9.32 12.08
CA LEU A 28 7.16 9.98 13.17
C LEU A 28 8.24 10.90 12.60
N PRO A 29 8.34 12.15 13.11
CA PRO A 29 9.45 13.02 12.75
C PRO A 29 10.81 12.37 13.04
N GLU A 30 11.76 12.50 12.13
CA GLU A 30 13.12 11.99 12.32
C GLU A 30 13.80 12.67 13.52
N LYS A 31 13.59 13.99 13.65
CA LYS A 31 14.13 14.80 14.74
C LYS A 31 13.42 14.52 16.05
N LYS A 32 14.20 14.24 17.10
CA LYS A 32 13.69 14.01 18.47
C LYS A 32 12.88 15.19 19.00
N GLU A 33 13.33 16.41 18.73
CA GLU A 33 12.66 17.65 19.16
C GLU A 33 11.25 17.79 18.57
N GLU A 34 11.06 17.36 17.32
CA GLU A 34 9.76 17.39 16.67
C GLU A 34 8.83 16.26 17.15
N ARG A 35 9.40 15.11 17.53
CA ARG A 35 8.65 14.01 18.15
C ARG A 35 8.07 14.39 19.51
N LEU A 36 8.84 15.08 20.34
CA LEU A 36 8.43 15.50 21.69
C LEU A 36 7.33 16.57 21.68
N LYS A 37 7.10 17.24 20.55
CA LYS A 37 5.96 18.19 20.39
C LYS A 37 4.60 17.49 20.38
N ARG A 38 4.57 16.17 20.14
CA ARG A 38 3.35 15.36 20.14
C ARG A 38 3.32 14.49 21.39
N PHE A 39 2.13 14.26 21.92
CA PHE A 39 1.96 13.34 23.04
C PHE A 39 2.47 11.95 22.65
N THR A 40 3.33 11.37 23.49
CA THR A 40 3.84 10.02 23.31
C THR A 40 4.27 9.45 24.65
N ASN A 41 3.79 8.24 24.97
CA ASN A 41 4.31 7.42 26.07
C ASN A 41 5.14 6.24 25.51
N PHE A 42 5.61 6.37 24.28
CA PHE A 42 6.36 5.33 23.58
C PHE A 42 7.85 5.64 23.62
N SER A 43 8.68 4.63 23.96
CA SER A 43 10.14 4.77 24.11
C SER A 43 10.95 3.96 23.08
N LEU A 44 10.33 2.98 22.42
CA LEU A 44 11.00 1.99 21.56
C LEU A 44 11.12 2.45 20.09
N TYR A 45 11.55 3.70 19.86
CA TYR A 45 11.61 4.28 18.50
C TYR A 45 12.55 3.55 17.55
N HIS A 46 13.71 3.11 18.04
CA HIS A 46 14.71 2.37 17.26
C HIS A 46 14.19 1.02 16.73
N ILE A 47 13.13 0.47 17.36
CA ILE A 47 12.41 -0.70 16.86
C ILE A 47 11.32 -0.24 15.88
N MET A 48 10.50 0.73 16.29
CA MET A 48 9.35 1.19 15.51
C MET A 48 9.73 1.78 14.14
N GLU A 49 10.89 2.40 14.01
CA GLU A 49 11.47 2.89 12.75
C GLU A 49 11.40 1.86 11.62
N LYS A 50 11.69 0.58 11.92
CA LYS A 50 11.69 -0.49 10.91
C LYS A 50 10.28 -0.95 10.54
N TYR A 51 9.31 -0.69 11.40
CA TYR A 51 7.93 -1.16 11.30
C TYR A 51 6.92 -0.01 11.20
N GLU A 52 7.39 1.18 10.83
CA GLU A 52 6.58 2.39 10.76
C GLU A 52 5.45 2.28 9.73
N PHE A 53 5.58 1.38 8.77
CA PHE A 53 4.53 1.08 7.79
C PHE A 53 3.34 0.29 8.39
N VAL A 54 3.53 -0.40 9.52
CA VAL A 54 2.55 -1.35 10.07
C VAL A 54 1.20 -0.69 10.39
N PRO A 55 1.13 0.49 11.04
CA PRO A 55 -0.16 1.14 11.30
C PRO A 55 -0.95 1.44 10.02
N ASN A 56 -0.27 1.94 8.97
CA ASN A 56 -0.90 2.19 7.68
C ASN A 56 -1.33 0.90 6.99
N LEU A 57 -0.53 -0.17 7.10
CA LEU A 57 -0.86 -1.49 6.55
C LEU A 57 -2.13 -2.05 7.21
N LEU A 58 -2.23 -1.98 8.54
CA LEU A 58 -3.41 -2.45 9.28
C LEU A 58 -4.64 -1.64 8.89
N LEU A 59 -4.54 -0.31 8.86
CA LEU A 59 -5.64 0.56 8.45
C LEU A 59 -6.16 0.25 7.04
N GLN A 60 -5.24 0.06 6.08
CA GLN A 60 -5.61 -0.32 4.71
C GLN A 60 -6.28 -1.68 4.65
N THR A 61 -5.80 -2.64 5.45
CA THR A 61 -6.36 -4.00 5.51
C THR A 61 -7.76 -3.97 6.12
N GLU A 62 -7.95 -3.23 7.21
CA GLU A 62 -9.25 -3.04 7.86
C GLU A 62 -10.26 -2.39 6.92
N TYR A 63 -9.85 -1.37 6.18
CA TYR A 63 -10.70 -0.73 5.16
C TYR A 63 -11.06 -1.68 4.02
N LEU A 64 -10.18 -2.64 3.69
CA LEU A 64 -10.38 -3.59 2.61
C LEU A 64 -11.38 -4.70 2.98
N TYR A 65 -11.43 -5.14 4.25
CA TYR A 65 -12.33 -6.22 4.67
C TYR A 65 -13.81 -6.05 4.27
N PRO A 66 -14.49 -4.91 4.55
CA PRO A 66 -15.89 -4.74 4.16
C PRO A 66 -16.09 -4.71 2.64
N LEU A 67 -15.08 -4.28 1.88
CA LEU A 67 -15.12 -4.30 0.41
C LEU A 67 -15.01 -5.73 -0.12
N LEU A 68 -14.11 -6.53 0.45
CA LEU A 68 -13.92 -7.93 0.08
C LEU A 68 -15.06 -8.82 0.52
N GLN A 69 -15.72 -8.51 1.63
CA GLN A 69 -16.93 -9.21 2.05
C GLN A 69 -18.03 -9.10 0.99
N LYS A 70 -18.12 -7.95 0.30
CA LYS A 70 -19.10 -7.71 -0.77
C LYS A 70 -18.63 -8.23 -2.14
N SER A 71 -17.33 -8.22 -2.42
CA SER A 71 -16.76 -8.72 -3.67
C SER A 71 -15.38 -9.35 -3.45
N PRO A 72 -15.32 -10.64 -3.12
CA PRO A 72 -14.05 -11.35 -2.96
C PRO A 72 -13.30 -11.53 -4.28
N GLU A 73 -13.99 -11.48 -5.42
CA GLU A 73 -13.41 -11.61 -6.75
C GLU A 73 -12.43 -10.47 -7.07
N ALA A 74 -12.61 -9.28 -6.47
CA ALA A 74 -11.71 -8.15 -6.67
C ALA A 74 -10.28 -8.48 -6.23
N LEU A 75 -10.12 -9.17 -5.09
CA LEU A 75 -8.81 -9.63 -4.60
C LEU A 75 -8.23 -10.70 -5.53
N ARG A 76 -9.05 -11.68 -5.92
CA ARG A 76 -8.65 -12.76 -6.82
C ARG A 76 -8.16 -12.21 -8.16
N GLN A 77 -8.89 -11.26 -8.75
CA GLN A 77 -8.50 -10.61 -10.00
C GLN A 77 -7.21 -9.81 -9.85
N SER A 78 -7.05 -9.08 -8.74
CA SER A 78 -5.80 -8.35 -8.44
C SER A 78 -4.60 -9.30 -8.39
N TYR A 79 -4.72 -10.44 -7.70
CA TYR A 79 -3.67 -11.46 -7.60
C TYR A 79 -3.26 -12.03 -8.96
N PHE A 80 -4.24 -12.49 -9.75
CA PHE A 80 -3.95 -13.07 -11.07
C PHE A 80 -3.40 -12.06 -12.07
N ASN A 81 -3.88 -10.82 -12.04
CA ASN A 81 -3.36 -9.77 -12.90
C ASN A 81 -1.93 -9.38 -12.54
N HIS A 82 -1.60 -9.31 -11.24
CA HIS A 82 -0.22 -9.07 -10.78
C HIS A 82 0.70 -10.21 -11.22
N TYR A 83 0.28 -11.46 -11.02
CA TYR A 83 1.04 -12.63 -11.47
C TYR A 83 1.33 -12.58 -12.98
N LYS A 84 0.29 -12.36 -13.79
CA LYS A 84 0.41 -12.26 -15.25
C LYS A 84 1.42 -11.17 -15.65
N LEU A 85 1.28 -9.96 -15.09
CA LEU A 85 2.18 -8.83 -15.39
C LEU A 85 3.63 -9.07 -14.95
N SER A 86 3.84 -9.70 -13.79
CA SER A 86 5.19 -10.03 -13.31
C SER A 86 5.86 -11.13 -14.15
N SER A 87 5.07 -12.11 -14.63
CA SER A 87 5.56 -13.22 -15.44
C SER A 87 5.84 -12.83 -16.90
N GLU A 88 5.01 -11.98 -17.50
CA GLU A 88 5.17 -11.51 -18.88
C GLU A 88 6.24 -10.40 -18.99
N GLY A 89 6.35 -9.51 -18.00
CA GLY A 89 7.38 -8.47 -17.98
C GLY A 89 8.82 -8.98 -17.88
N ASN A 90 9.01 -10.19 -17.33
CA ASN A 90 10.32 -10.86 -17.27
C ASN A 90 10.65 -11.69 -18.51
N ARG A 91 9.70 -11.95 -19.41
CA ARG A 91 9.94 -12.65 -20.69
C ARG A 91 10.28 -11.71 -21.84
N ALA A 92 10.05 -10.41 -21.66
CA ALA A 92 10.32 -9.36 -22.65
C ALA A 92 11.68 -8.67 -22.45
N LYS A 93 12.56 -9.23 -21.61
CA LYS A 93 13.96 -8.81 -21.46
C LYS A 93 14.89 -9.89 -21.97
#